data_AF-A0A8K0KE53-F1
#
_entry.id   AF-A0A8K0KE53-F1
#
_cell.length_a   1.000
_cell.length_b   1.000
_cell.length_c   1.000
_cell.angle_alpha   90.00
_cell.angle_beta   90.00
_cell.angle_gamma   90.00
#
_symmetry.space_group_name_H-M   'P 1'
#
loop_
_entity.id
_entity.type
_entity.pdbx_description
1 polymer ?
#
loop_
_entity_poly.entity_id
_entity_poly.type
_entity_poly.pdbx_seq_one_letter_code
_entity_poly.pdbx_strand_id
1 'polypeptide(L)'
;MLDQFESEVIKEDDSEEEVEAKWNNFKHRSADVARCWAKYGLVLLTASRQRLMEDVDNVSESQKEKQNAEEQENEALSDSLDKLWFSSLELLSYEEQVTDKFALTFEDARTIFLNSQEWLKKAREFYEFDTHASDHVQIVQDQSQLFKYLAFFEEDEDRQCRMYKRRVDLLEPILKELNPQYYLLVCRQLWFELAETYSEMMDIKLSRMQESNERPSPHALRKINLLAEQSISNFNKYLDSFVNHSTNEMPKTFNEETVRPALLAYFYLGRLHSKIIQPDKRAQLENIRNSIEKYKFVVDYCEEHPEAKELMGVELGISKEMVTLLTLKMEKVNKILSQE
;
A
#
# COMPACT_ATOMS: atom_id res chain seq x y z
N MET A 1 6.70 25.62 19.01
CA MET A 1 5.36 26.14 19.30
C MET A 1 4.71 25.31 20.39
N LEU A 2 4.50 23.99 20.22
CA LEU A 2 4.00 23.14 21.33
C LEU A 2 4.96 23.13 22.54
N ASP A 3 6.27 23.08 22.29
CA ASP A 3 7.30 23.13 23.35
C ASP A 3 7.28 24.44 24.16
N GLN A 4 6.74 25.53 23.61
CA GLN A 4 6.57 26.79 24.36
C GLN A 4 5.42 26.67 25.35
N PHE A 5 4.34 25.99 24.96
CA PHE A 5 3.21 25.67 25.84
C PHE A 5 3.55 24.59 26.87
N GLU A 6 4.57 23.76 26.65
CA GLU A 6 5.07 22.79 27.63
C GLU A 6 5.33 23.43 29.00
N SER A 7 5.84 24.67 29.00
CA SER A 7 6.12 25.46 30.21
C SER A 7 4.90 26.17 30.82
N GLU A 8 3.81 26.33 30.06
CA GLU A 8 2.60 27.06 30.49
C GLU A 8 1.46 26.12 30.96
N VAL A 9 1.60 24.81 30.72
CA VAL A 9 0.58 23.80 31.01
C VAL A 9 0.36 23.59 32.51
N ILE A 10 1.37 23.85 33.34
CA ILE A 10 1.34 23.59 34.79
C ILE A 10 1.26 24.92 35.54
N LYS A 11 0.24 25.09 36.39
CA LYS A 11 0.10 26.26 37.27
C LYS A 11 0.59 25.91 38.68
N GLU A 12 1.14 26.89 39.40
CA GLU A 12 1.69 26.69 40.75
C GLU A 12 0.67 26.13 41.77
N ASP A 13 -0.62 26.34 41.55
CA ASP A 13 -1.71 25.90 42.46
C ASP A 13 -2.37 24.55 42.06
N ASP A 14 -1.91 23.88 41.00
CA ASP A 14 -2.51 22.62 40.55
C ASP A 14 -2.18 21.47 41.53
N SER A 15 -3.16 20.61 41.81
CA SER A 15 -2.92 19.34 42.53
C SER A 15 -2.13 18.34 41.68
N GLU A 16 -1.47 17.36 42.31
CA GLU A 16 -0.68 16.35 41.59
C GLU A 16 -1.49 15.61 40.50
N GLU A 17 -2.75 15.27 40.78
CA GLU A 17 -3.66 14.63 39.82
C GLU A 17 -4.01 15.56 38.64
N GLU A 18 -4.21 16.86 38.90
CA GLU A 18 -4.49 17.86 37.86
C GLU A 18 -3.28 18.10 36.96
N VAL A 19 -2.08 18.15 37.54
CA VAL A 19 -0.83 18.25 36.78
C VAL A 19 -0.66 17.05 35.86
N GLU A 20 -0.87 15.84 36.37
CA GLU A 20 -0.78 14.61 35.57
C GLU A 20 -1.81 14.60 34.43
N ALA A 21 -3.06 14.97 34.71
CA ALA A 21 -4.11 15.04 33.69
C ALA A 21 -3.79 16.06 32.59
N LYS A 22 -3.30 17.24 32.96
CA LYS A 22 -2.89 18.28 32.00
C LYS A 22 -1.72 17.83 31.14
N TRP A 23 -0.73 17.17 31.74
CA TRP A 23 0.42 16.62 31.03
C TRP A 23 0.03 15.53 30.04
N ASN A 24 -0.84 14.61 30.47
CA ASN A 24 -1.37 13.57 29.59
C ASN A 24 -2.17 14.16 28.42
N ASN A 25 -2.99 15.18 28.66
CA ASN A 25 -3.71 15.88 27.59
C ASN A 25 -2.75 16.61 26.64
N PHE A 26 -1.71 17.27 27.15
CA PHE A 26 -0.70 17.92 26.32
C PHE A 26 0.03 16.92 25.41
N LYS A 27 0.47 15.78 25.96
CA LYS A 27 1.10 14.69 25.18
C LYS A 27 0.17 14.15 24.11
N HIS A 28 -1.09 13.90 24.47
CA HIS A 28 -2.11 13.44 23.52
C HIS A 28 -2.25 14.42 22.35
N ARG A 29 -2.46 15.71 22.63
CA ARG A 29 -2.64 16.72 21.58
C ARG A 29 -1.39 16.94 20.74
N SER A 30 -0.21 16.82 21.36
CA SER A 30 1.06 16.87 20.63
C SER A 30 1.20 15.68 19.66
N ALA A 31 0.77 14.49 20.08
CA ALA A 31 0.76 13.30 19.23
C ALA A 31 -0.26 13.41 18.09
N ASP A 32 -1.45 13.97 18.33
CA ASP A 32 -2.44 14.28 17.29
C ASP A 32 -1.84 15.20 16.21
N VAL A 33 -1.19 16.30 16.63
CA VAL A 33 -0.55 17.26 15.71
C VAL A 33 0.57 16.58 14.92
N ALA A 34 1.36 15.71 15.56
CA ALA A 34 2.40 14.94 14.89
C ALA A 34 1.80 14.01 13.80
N ARG A 35 0.67 13.34 14.08
CA ARG A 35 -0.04 12.54 13.06
C ARG A 35 -0.50 13.41 11.89
N CYS A 36 -1.02 14.61 12.14
CA CYS A 36 -1.45 15.53 11.08
C CYS A 36 -0.28 15.90 10.14
N TRP A 37 0.89 16.25 10.68
CA TRP A 37 2.07 16.55 9.87
C TRP A 37 2.55 15.36 9.05
N ALA A 38 2.56 14.17 9.65
CA ALA A 38 2.89 12.95 8.92
C ALA A 38 1.89 12.63 7.80
N LYS A 39 0.58 12.82 8.05
CA LYS A 39 -0.47 12.66 7.05
C LYS A 39 -0.33 13.66 5.92
N TYR A 40 0.05 14.90 6.21
CA TYR A 40 0.32 15.91 5.20
C TYR A 40 1.42 15.44 4.23
N GLY A 41 2.57 15.02 4.73
CA GLY A 41 3.65 14.53 3.87
C GLY A 41 3.28 13.24 3.12
N LEU A 42 2.51 12.34 3.75
CA LEU A 42 1.99 11.14 3.08
C LEU A 42 1.05 11.49 1.91
N VAL A 43 0.11 12.42 2.12
CA VAL A 43 -0.80 12.91 1.07
C VAL A 43 -0.01 13.60 -0.03
N LEU A 44 0.99 14.41 0.31
CA LEU A 44 1.84 15.08 -0.66
C LEU A 44 2.60 14.08 -1.54
N LEU A 45 3.20 13.04 -0.96
CA LEU A 45 3.86 11.97 -1.73
C LEU A 45 2.87 11.19 -2.60
N THR A 46 1.69 10.90 -2.08
CA THR A 46 0.63 10.19 -2.81
C THR A 46 0.19 10.99 -4.03
N ALA A 47 -0.10 12.28 -3.84
CA ALA A 47 -0.55 13.18 -4.89
C ALA A 47 0.56 13.46 -5.92
N SER A 48 1.82 13.57 -5.47
CA SER A 48 2.99 13.71 -6.36
C SER A 48 3.12 12.51 -7.29
N ARG A 49 3.00 11.29 -6.75
CA ARG A 49 2.99 10.06 -7.55
C ARG A 49 1.83 10.05 -8.54
N GLN A 50 0.61 10.36 -8.10
CA GLN A 50 -0.58 10.35 -8.95
C GLN A 50 -0.41 11.31 -10.14
N ARG A 51 0.05 12.53 -9.89
CA ARG A 51 0.33 13.52 -10.93
C ARG A 51 1.33 12.98 -11.96
N LEU A 52 2.43 12.39 -11.50
CA LEU A 52 3.43 11.81 -12.40
C LEU A 52 2.89 10.64 -13.22
N MET A 53 1.97 9.83 -12.68
CA MET A 53 1.35 8.74 -13.43
C MET A 53 0.34 9.25 -14.47
N GLU A 54 -0.46 10.26 -14.13
CA GLU A 54 -1.42 10.88 -15.07
C GLU A 54 -0.73 11.57 -16.24
N ASP A 55 0.44 12.18 -16.02
CA ASP A 55 1.26 12.78 -17.08
C ASP A 55 1.82 11.71 -18.06
N VAL A 56 2.06 10.48 -17.58
CA VAL A 56 2.52 9.36 -18.41
C VAL A 56 1.38 8.77 -19.25
N ASP A 57 0.15 8.73 -18.72
CA ASP A 57 -1.02 8.18 -19.43
C ASP A 57 -1.62 9.18 -20.43
N ASN A 58 -1.43 10.49 -20.24
CA ASN A 58 -2.00 11.56 -21.06
C ASN A 58 -1.04 12.11 -22.15
N VAL A 59 -0.23 11.26 -22.81
CA VAL A 59 0.64 11.66 -23.93
C VAL A 59 -0.16 11.95 -25.23
N SER A 60 -1.39 12.47 -25.13
CA SER A 60 -2.19 12.99 -26.24
C SER A 60 -2.42 14.49 -26.06
N GLU A 61 -2.51 15.23 -27.19
CA GLU A 61 -2.40 16.69 -27.41
C GLU A 61 -3.29 17.66 -26.56
N SER A 62 -3.90 17.21 -25.47
CA SER A 62 -4.83 17.97 -24.62
C SER A 62 -4.17 18.80 -23.50
N GLN A 63 -2.84 18.86 -23.43
CA GLN A 63 -2.12 19.59 -22.36
C GLN A 63 -2.24 21.13 -22.47
N LYS A 64 -2.58 21.69 -23.63
CA LYS A 64 -2.68 23.15 -23.82
C LYS A 64 -3.97 23.78 -23.28
N GLU A 65 -5.03 23.01 -23.11
CA GLU A 65 -6.31 23.53 -22.60
C GLU A 65 -6.41 23.47 -21.07
N LYS A 66 -5.74 22.50 -20.42
CA LYS A 66 -5.68 22.39 -18.95
C LYS A 66 -4.78 23.44 -18.30
N GLN A 67 -3.64 23.79 -18.91
CA GLN A 67 -2.73 24.81 -18.37
C GLN A 67 -3.40 26.19 -18.24
N ASN A 68 -4.23 26.59 -19.22
CA ASN A 68 -4.94 27.88 -19.16
C ASN A 68 -6.07 27.91 -18.11
N ALA A 69 -6.65 26.76 -17.76
CA ALA A 69 -7.68 26.65 -16.72
C ALA A 69 -7.05 26.66 -15.32
N GLU A 70 -5.91 25.97 -15.13
CA GLU A 70 -5.14 25.98 -13.88
C GLU A 70 -4.56 27.37 -13.55
N GLU A 71 -4.16 28.16 -14.56
CA GLU A 71 -3.66 29.53 -14.35
C GLU A 71 -4.76 30.48 -13.85
N GLN A 72 -6.00 30.36 -14.35
CA GLN A 72 -7.14 31.19 -13.90
C GLN A 72 -7.67 30.78 -12.52
N GLU A 73 -7.63 29.49 -12.19
CA GLU A 73 -8.04 28.98 -10.87
C GLU A 73 -7.01 29.33 -9.79
N ASN A 74 -5.71 29.35 -10.14
CA ASN A 74 -4.63 29.76 -9.25
C ASN A 74 -4.70 31.25 -8.85
N GLU A 75 -5.11 32.16 -9.76
CA GLU A 75 -5.31 33.58 -9.41
C GLU A 75 -6.44 33.76 -8.38
N ALA A 76 -7.56 33.05 -8.53
CA ALA A 76 -8.68 33.11 -7.58
C ALA A 76 -8.36 32.44 -6.23
N LEU A 77 -7.53 31.39 -6.22
CA LEU A 77 -7.03 30.73 -5.01
C LEU A 77 -6.00 31.60 -4.27
N SER A 78 -5.15 32.35 -4.99
CA SER A 78 -4.14 33.25 -4.41
C SER A 78 -4.77 34.31 -3.50
N ASP A 79 -5.84 34.98 -3.95
CA ASP A 79 -6.57 36.00 -3.17
C ASP A 79 -7.25 35.43 -1.91
N SER A 80 -7.50 34.11 -1.88
CA SER A 80 -8.10 33.41 -0.74
C SER A 80 -7.03 32.90 0.25
N LEU A 81 -5.88 32.47 -0.27
CA LEU A 81 -4.73 32.01 0.51
C LEU A 81 -4.08 33.13 1.32
N ASP A 82 -4.06 34.36 0.79
CA ASP A 82 -3.57 35.54 1.52
C ASP A 82 -4.34 35.78 2.84
N LYS A 83 -5.61 35.35 2.92
CA LYS A 83 -6.43 35.43 4.15
C LYS A 83 -6.15 34.31 5.15
N LEU A 84 -5.44 33.27 4.75
CA LEU A 84 -5.02 32.15 5.58
C LEU A 84 -3.58 32.31 6.08
N TRP A 85 -2.94 33.44 5.78
CA TRP A 85 -1.60 33.76 6.27
C TRP A 85 -1.66 34.36 7.67
N PHE A 86 -1.10 33.66 8.65
CA PHE A 86 -1.06 34.10 10.04
C PHE A 86 0.20 34.93 10.31
N SER A 87 0.24 36.17 9.84
CA SER A 87 1.42 37.05 9.94
C SER A 87 1.91 37.34 11.38
N SER A 88 1.08 37.07 12.38
CA SER A 88 1.44 37.21 13.80
C SER A 88 2.20 36.01 14.37
N LEU A 89 2.31 34.90 13.64
CA LEU A 89 2.99 33.69 14.08
C LEU A 89 4.34 33.55 13.36
N GLU A 90 5.40 33.30 14.11
CA GLU A 90 6.72 33.00 13.55
C GLU A 90 6.81 31.52 13.20
N LEU A 91 6.38 31.17 11.97
CA LEU A 91 6.22 29.78 11.52
C LEU A 91 7.31 29.28 10.57
N LEU A 92 8.21 30.15 10.10
CA LEU A 92 9.21 29.82 9.05
C LEU A 92 10.00 28.55 9.37
N SER A 93 10.46 28.38 10.60
CA SER A 93 11.21 27.18 11.03
C SER A 93 10.42 25.87 10.95
N TYR A 94 9.09 25.92 10.87
CA TYR A 94 8.19 24.79 10.66
C TYR A 94 7.79 24.65 9.19
N GLU A 95 7.53 25.76 8.51
CA GLU A 95 7.17 25.79 7.08
C GLU A 95 8.31 25.28 6.19
N GLU A 96 9.56 25.54 6.56
CA GLU A 96 10.73 25.03 5.83
C GLU A 96 10.96 23.51 6.00
N GLN A 97 10.25 22.86 6.93
CA GLN A 97 10.45 21.44 7.21
C GLN A 97 9.80 20.51 6.19
N VAL A 98 8.67 20.93 5.60
CA VAL A 98 7.95 20.18 4.56
C VAL A 98 7.47 21.16 3.51
N THR A 99 7.80 20.88 2.25
CA THR A 99 7.37 21.69 1.12
C THR A 99 5.86 21.57 0.88
N ASP A 100 5.29 22.63 0.29
CA ASP A 100 3.93 22.67 -0.26
C ASP A 100 3.89 22.26 -1.75
N LYS A 101 5.03 21.95 -2.36
CA LYS A 101 5.16 21.57 -3.77
C LYS A 101 5.21 20.06 -3.93
N PHE A 102 4.71 19.59 -5.07
CA PHE A 102 4.83 18.18 -5.44
C PHE A 102 6.30 17.76 -5.58
N ALA A 103 6.61 16.56 -5.10
CA ALA A 103 7.91 15.93 -5.33
C ALA A 103 8.03 15.48 -6.79
N LEU A 104 9.15 15.84 -7.42
CA LEU A 104 9.44 15.44 -8.81
C LEU A 104 10.61 14.47 -8.88
N THR A 105 11.48 14.47 -7.86
CA THR A 105 12.67 13.63 -7.79
C THR A 105 12.70 12.79 -6.51
N PHE A 106 13.60 11.82 -6.49
CA PHE A 106 13.88 11.03 -5.28
C PHE A 106 14.27 11.90 -4.08
N GLU A 107 15.10 12.93 -4.28
CA GLU A 107 15.58 13.75 -3.16
C GLU A 107 14.47 14.66 -2.58
N ASP A 108 13.55 15.15 -3.42
CA ASP A 108 12.36 15.87 -2.94
C ASP A 108 11.49 14.93 -2.10
N ALA A 109 11.19 13.74 -2.64
CA ALA A 109 10.38 12.74 -1.97
C ALA A 109 11.03 12.27 -0.66
N ARG A 110 12.36 12.11 -0.65
CA ARG A 110 13.14 11.74 0.52
C ARG A 110 13.05 12.79 1.62
N THR A 111 13.07 14.06 1.27
CA THR A 111 12.96 15.16 2.25
C THR A 111 11.61 15.10 2.96
N ILE A 112 10.51 14.96 2.20
CA ILE A 112 9.15 14.80 2.74
C ILE A 112 9.05 13.53 3.59
N PHE A 113 9.61 12.42 3.10
CA PHE A 113 9.63 11.13 3.79
C PHE A 113 10.32 11.23 5.16
N LEU A 114 11.54 11.80 5.21
CA LEU A 114 12.32 11.90 6.44
C LEU A 114 11.61 12.76 7.48
N ASN A 115 11.02 13.87 7.05
CA ASN A 115 10.27 14.73 7.96
C ASN A 115 9.03 14.01 8.52
N SER A 116 8.27 13.35 7.63
CA SER A 116 7.06 12.61 8.02
C SER A 116 7.38 11.41 8.92
N GLN A 117 8.51 10.75 8.71
CA GLN A 117 8.98 9.69 9.61
C GLN A 117 9.27 10.20 11.02
N GLU A 118 9.90 11.37 11.16
CA GLU A 118 10.18 11.94 12.48
C GLU A 118 8.88 12.30 13.20
N TRP A 119 7.87 12.82 12.49
CA TRP A 119 6.55 13.07 13.07
C TRP A 119 5.83 11.78 13.49
N LEU A 120 5.88 10.72 12.68
CA LEU A 120 5.29 9.42 13.07
C LEU A 120 6.00 8.82 14.28
N LYS A 121 7.32 9.03 14.40
CA LYS A 121 8.09 8.60 15.57
C LYS A 121 7.61 9.33 16.83
N LYS A 122 7.44 10.65 16.78
CA LYS A 122 6.88 11.45 17.90
C LYS A 122 5.46 11.01 18.27
N ALA A 123 4.59 10.79 17.29
CA ALA A 123 3.23 10.31 17.55
C ALA A 123 3.23 8.95 18.29
N ARG A 124 4.15 8.05 17.92
CA ARG A 124 4.27 6.71 18.51
C ARG A 124 4.76 6.71 19.95
N GLU A 125 5.38 7.79 20.44
CA GLU A 125 5.77 7.93 21.85
C GLU A 125 4.55 8.03 22.78
N PHE A 126 3.40 8.46 22.28
CA PHE A 126 2.14 8.49 23.02
C PHE A 126 1.23 7.30 22.67
N TYR A 127 1.08 7.01 21.37
CA TYR A 127 0.24 5.92 20.88
C TYR A 127 1.00 4.58 20.89
N GLU A 128 1.29 4.09 22.08
CA GLU A 128 1.88 2.76 22.29
C GLU A 128 0.88 1.65 21.96
N PHE A 129 1.36 0.47 21.56
CA PHE A 129 0.50 -0.64 21.17
C PHE A 129 -0.40 -1.12 22.31
N ASP A 130 0.13 -1.23 23.53
CA ASP A 130 -0.60 -1.78 24.68
C ASP A 130 -1.75 -0.87 25.15
N THR A 131 -1.63 0.44 24.97
CA THR A 131 -2.60 1.43 25.45
C THR A 131 -3.51 1.96 24.34
N HIS A 132 -2.99 2.04 23.10
CA HIS A 132 -3.67 2.65 21.95
C HIS A 132 -3.49 1.81 20.68
N ALA A 133 -3.77 0.50 20.75
CA ALA A 133 -3.54 -0.46 19.68
C ALA A 133 -4.02 0.00 18.29
N SER A 134 -5.23 0.56 18.18
CA SER A 134 -5.79 1.01 16.90
C SER A 134 -4.99 2.17 16.29
N ASP A 135 -4.65 3.17 17.09
CA ASP A 135 -3.85 4.33 16.63
C ASP A 135 -2.41 3.92 16.33
N HIS A 136 -1.84 3.03 17.14
CA HIS A 136 -0.52 2.47 16.91
C HIS A 136 -0.44 1.77 15.56
N VAL A 137 -1.42 0.90 15.24
CA VAL A 137 -1.45 0.19 13.96
C VAL A 137 -1.59 1.17 12.80
N GLN A 138 -2.43 2.19 12.92
CA GLN A 138 -2.57 3.22 11.89
C GLN A 138 -1.26 3.97 11.65
N ILE A 139 -0.51 4.32 12.71
CA ILE A 139 0.81 4.94 12.60
C ILE A 139 1.79 4.02 11.87
N VAL A 140 1.78 2.72 12.17
CA VAL A 140 2.66 1.74 11.49
C VAL A 140 2.27 1.57 10.02
N GLN A 141 0.98 1.55 9.69
CA GLN A 141 0.50 1.56 8.30
C GLN A 141 0.95 2.84 7.58
N ASP A 142 0.84 4.01 8.21
CA ASP A 142 1.33 5.28 7.63
C ASP A 142 2.84 5.24 7.37
N GLN A 143 3.63 4.66 8.29
CA GLN A 143 5.06 4.44 8.09
C GLN A 143 5.34 3.51 6.90
N SER A 144 4.56 2.43 6.75
CA SER A 144 4.66 1.52 5.60
C SER A 144 4.33 2.23 4.28
N GLN A 145 3.26 3.04 4.26
CA GLN A 145 2.86 3.78 3.07
C GLN A 145 3.89 4.85 2.68
N LEU A 146 4.54 5.52 3.64
CA LEU A 146 5.67 6.42 3.34
C LEU A 146 6.79 5.69 2.56
N PHE A 147 7.14 4.47 2.96
CA PHE A 147 8.12 3.67 2.21
C PHE A 147 7.59 3.27 0.82
N LYS A 148 6.29 2.96 0.70
CA LYS A 148 5.65 2.63 -0.59
C LYS A 148 5.80 3.78 -1.59
N TYR A 149 5.47 4.99 -1.15
CA TYR A 149 5.52 6.16 -2.03
C TYR A 149 6.95 6.64 -2.27
N LEU A 150 7.86 6.52 -1.31
CA LEU A 150 9.29 6.81 -1.56
C LEU A 150 9.88 5.85 -2.61
N ALA A 151 9.52 4.56 -2.54
CA ALA A 151 9.99 3.54 -3.47
C ALA A 151 9.57 3.79 -4.93
N PHE A 152 8.54 4.60 -5.18
CA PHE A 152 8.15 5.00 -6.53
C PHE A 152 9.21 5.89 -7.21
N PHE A 153 9.88 6.75 -6.44
CA PHE A 153 10.89 7.68 -6.95
C PHE A 153 12.30 7.08 -7.01
N GLU A 154 12.48 5.85 -6.52
CA GLU A 154 13.77 5.18 -6.46
C GLU A 154 14.01 4.36 -7.73
N GLU A 155 15.09 4.67 -8.45
CA GLU A 155 15.50 3.96 -9.67
C GLU A 155 16.34 2.71 -9.36
N ASP A 156 17.06 2.69 -8.23
CA ASP A 156 17.87 1.55 -7.83
C ASP A 156 16.97 0.44 -7.25
N GLU A 157 16.77 -0.62 -8.04
CA GLU A 157 15.94 -1.78 -7.68
C GLU A 157 16.31 -2.42 -6.33
N ASP A 158 17.59 -2.40 -5.94
CA ASP A 158 18.06 -2.96 -4.67
C ASP A 158 17.69 -2.07 -3.48
N ARG A 159 17.71 -0.74 -3.64
CA ARG A 159 17.16 0.21 -2.65
C ARG A 159 15.64 0.10 -2.60
N GLN A 160 14.97 -0.01 -3.74
CA GLN A 160 13.53 -0.17 -3.82
C GLN A 160 13.08 -1.44 -3.08
N CYS A 161 13.70 -2.58 -3.35
CA CYS A 161 13.48 -3.84 -2.62
C CYS A 161 13.73 -3.70 -1.12
N ARG A 162 14.73 -2.92 -0.69
CA ARG A 162 15.00 -2.67 0.74
C ARG A 162 13.90 -1.84 1.39
N MET A 163 13.34 -0.86 0.70
CA MET A 163 12.19 -0.08 1.18
C MET A 163 10.96 -0.97 1.36
N TYR A 164 10.65 -1.82 0.37
CA TYR A 164 9.58 -2.82 0.51
C TYR A 164 9.85 -3.83 1.63
N LYS A 165 11.11 -4.26 1.81
CA LYS A 165 11.47 -5.11 2.95
C LYS A 165 11.23 -4.43 4.30
N ARG A 166 11.49 -3.12 4.41
CA ARG A 166 11.18 -2.33 5.61
C ARG A 166 9.67 -2.30 5.90
N ARG A 167 8.83 -2.19 4.87
CA ARG A 167 7.36 -2.31 5.02
C ARG A 167 6.98 -3.66 5.62
N VAL A 168 7.53 -4.76 5.09
CA VAL A 168 7.31 -6.10 5.67
C VAL A 168 7.74 -6.17 7.14
N ASP A 169 8.92 -5.63 7.48
CA ASP A 169 9.43 -5.63 8.86
C ASP A 169 8.57 -4.79 9.83
N LEU A 170 7.83 -3.80 9.31
CA LEU A 170 6.89 -3.01 10.09
C LEU A 170 5.56 -3.75 10.31
N LEU A 171 5.01 -4.37 9.27
CA LEU A 171 3.64 -4.91 9.29
C LEU A 171 3.55 -6.33 9.87
N GLU A 172 4.55 -7.18 9.65
CA GLU A 172 4.51 -8.57 10.13
C GLU A 172 4.46 -8.71 11.67
N PRO A 173 5.22 -7.94 12.46
CA PRO A 173 5.12 -7.99 13.92
C PRO A 173 3.71 -7.62 14.41
N ILE A 174 3.12 -6.58 13.83
CA ILE A 174 1.77 -6.13 14.20
C ILE A 174 0.73 -7.23 14.02
N LEU A 175 0.77 -7.96 12.90
CA LEU A 175 -0.15 -9.09 12.66
C LEU A 175 0.03 -10.26 13.63
N LYS A 176 1.20 -10.41 14.26
CA LYS A 176 1.43 -11.46 15.27
C LYS A 176 0.86 -11.06 16.63
N GLU A 177 0.78 -9.78 16.90
CA GLU A 177 0.31 -9.22 18.18
C GLU A 177 -1.19 -8.92 18.17
N LEU A 178 -1.75 -8.57 17.00
CA LEU A 178 -3.18 -8.32 16.86
C LEU A 178 -4.02 -9.60 17.03
N ASN A 179 -5.09 -9.49 17.81
CA ASN A 179 -6.12 -10.52 17.90
C ASN A 179 -7.14 -10.36 16.76
N PRO A 180 -7.21 -11.29 15.77
CA PRO A 180 -8.12 -11.18 14.64
C PRO A 180 -9.61 -11.17 15.01
N GLN A 181 -9.98 -11.65 16.21
CA GLN A 181 -11.37 -11.63 16.69
C GLN A 181 -11.89 -10.21 16.90
N TYR A 182 -11.03 -9.29 17.33
CA TYR A 182 -11.39 -7.89 17.63
C TYR A 182 -10.96 -6.93 16.52
N TYR A 183 -9.89 -7.27 15.78
CA TYR A 183 -9.26 -6.40 14.79
C TYR A 183 -9.33 -6.95 13.36
N LEU A 184 -10.35 -7.77 13.04
CA LEU A 184 -10.43 -8.48 11.76
C LEU A 184 -10.27 -7.57 10.53
N LEU A 185 -10.90 -6.40 10.54
CA LEU A 185 -10.82 -5.44 9.43
C LEU A 185 -9.38 -4.94 9.22
N VAL A 186 -8.69 -4.64 10.31
CA VAL A 186 -7.28 -4.21 10.29
C VAL A 186 -6.40 -5.37 9.83
N CYS A 187 -6.61 -6.58 10.34
CA CYS A 187 -5.88 -7.77 9.87
C CYS A 187 -6.05 -7.99 8.36
N ARG A 188 -7.28 -7.82 7.83
CA ARG A 188 -7.55 -7.88 6.39
C ARG A 188 -6.73 -6.86 5.61
N GLN A 189 -6.71 -5.60 6.05
CA GLN A 189 -5.90 -4.55 5.41
C GLN A 189 -4.41 -4.91 5.42
N LEU A 190 -3.88 -5.36 6.56
CA LEU A 190 -2.47 -5.72 6.71
C LEU A 190 -2.08 -6.94 5.87
N TRP A 191 -2.94 -7.97 5.79
CA TRP A 191 -2.69 -9.12 4.90
C TRP A 191 -2.68 -8.68 3.44
N PHE A 192 -3.63 -7.85 3.02
CA PHE A 192 -3.67 -7.36 1.64
C PHE A 192 -2.41 -6.54 1.31
N GLU A 193 -2.04 -5.61 2.21
CA GLU A 193 -0.86 -4.76 2.02
C GLU A 193 0.45 -5.57 1.98
N LEU A 194 0.61 -6.57 2.87
CA LEU A 194 1.76 -7.47 2.83
C LEU A 194 1.79 -8.28 1.54
N ALA A 195 0.64 -8.76 1.07
CA ALA A 195 0.57 -9.53 -0.16
C ALA A 195 1.02 -8.71 -1.36
N GLU A 196 0.56 -7.47 -1.49
CA GLU A 196 1.02 -6.52 -2.51
C GLU A 196 2.53 -6.25 -2.39
N THR A 197 3.00 -5.97 -1.17
CA THR A 197 4.43 -5.68 -0.93
C THR A 197 5.33 -6.85 -1.34
N TYR A 198 4.93 -8.08 -1.01
CA TYR A 198 5.65 -9.28 -1.44
C TYR A 198 5.60 -9.48 -2.96
N SER A 199 4.48 -9.14 -3.61
CA SER A 199 4.36 -9.17 -5.07
C SER A 199 5.28 -8.14 -5.74
N GLU A 200 5.34 -6.90 -5.22
CA GLU A 200 6.24 -5.85 -5.72
C GLU A 200 7.71 -6.29 -5.63
N MET A 201 8.12 -6.83 -4.48
CA MET A 201 9.47 -7.37 -4.30
C MET A 201 9.79 -8.53 -5.25
N MET A 202 8.81 -9.39 -5.51
CA MET A 202 8.93 -10.51 -6.45
C MET A 202 9.08 -10.00 -7.88
N ASP A 203 8.26 -9.02 -8.27
CA ASP A 203 8.27 -8.44 -9.60
C ASP A 203 9.61 -7.76 -9.92
N ILE A 204 10.17 -6.96 -9.00
CA ILE A 204 11.49 -6.36 -9.17
C ILE A 204 12.56 -7.43 -9.42
N LYS A 205 12.57 -8.49 -8.60
CA LYS A 205 13.57 -9.56 -8.76
C LYS A 205 13.38 -10.36 -10.04
N LEU A 206 12.14 -10.52 -10.47
CA LEU A 206 11.80 -11.19 -11.71
C LEU A 206 12.25 -10.35 -12.92
N SER A 207 11.98 -9.05 -12.93
CA SER A 207 12.42 -8.12 -13.98
C SER A 207 13.93 -8.11 -14.10
N ARG A 208 14.66 -7.93 -13.00
CA ARG A 208 16.13 -7.98 -12.99
C ARG A 208 16.70 -9.27 -13.55
N MET A 209 16.06 -10.39 -13.24
CA MET A 209 16.48 -11.71 -13.74
C MET A 209 16.20 -11.84 -15.25
N GLN A 210 15.11 -11.25 -15.75
CA GLN A 210 14.75 -11.26 -17.17
C GLN A 210 15.65 -10.33 -18.00
N GLU A 211 16.10 -9.22 -17.42
CA GLU A 211 17.02 -8.28 -18.04
C GLU A 211 18.47 -8.77 -18.03
N SER A 212 18.82 -9.62 -17.06
CA SER A 212 20.12 -10.27 -17.04
C SER A 212 20.25 -11.27 -18.20
N ASN A 213 21.31 -11.12 -18.99
CA ASN A 213 21.71 -12.10 -20.01
C ASN A 213 22.31 -13.38 -19.40
N GLU A 214 22.45 -13.44 -18.07
CA GLU A 214 22.98 -14.60 -17.37
C GLU A 214 21.90 -15.67 -17.16
N ARG A 215 22.32 -16.94 -17.10
CA ARG A 215 21.39 -18.01 -16.73
C ARG A 215 20.91 -17.80 -15.30
N PRO A 216 19.59 -17.86 -15.04
CA PRO A 216 19.05 -17.72 -13.70
C PRO A 216 19.70 -18.69 -12.72
N SER A 217 20.28 -18.16 -11.64
CA SER A 217 20.82 -19.01 -10.58
C SER A 217 19.68 -19.70 -9.83
N PRO A 218 19.87 -20.96 -9.36
CA PRO A 218 18.89 -21.63 -8.52
C PRO A 218 18.51 -20.85 -7.26
N HIS A 219 19.44 -20.04 -6.74
CA HIS A 219 19.20 -19.17 -5.59
C HIS A 219 18.23 -18.04 -5.93
N ALA A 220 18.42 -17.37 -7.08
CA ALA A 220 17.51 -16.32 -7.55
C ALA A 220 16.09 -16.85 -7.77
N LEU A 221 15.96 -18.00 -8.44
CA LEU A 221 14.67 -18.67 -8.66
C LEU A 221 13.96 -19.01 -7.35
N ARG A 222 14.69 -19.57 -6.38
CA ARG A 222 14.14 -19.88 -5.06
C ARG A 222 13.66 -18.62 -4.34
N LYS A 223 14.39 -17.51 -4.47
CA LYS A 223 14.00 -16.25 -3.82
C LYS A 223 12.74 -15.65 -4.43
N ILE A 224 12.60 -15.69 -5.77
CA ILE A 224 11.40 -15.24 -6.49
C ILE A 224 10.20 -16.08 -6.06
N ASN A 225 10.32 -17.40 -6.10
CA ASN A 225 9.22 -18.29 -5.70
C ASN A 225 8.83 -18.11 -4.23
N LEU A 226 9.81 -17.95 -3.33
CA LEU A 226 9.52 -17.69 -1.91
C LEU A 226 8.70 -16.40 -1.73
N LEU A 227 9.04 -15.31 -2.43
CA LEU A 227 8.27 -14.07 -2.36
C LEU A 227 6.86 -14.25 -2.94
N ALA A 228 6.72 -15.00 -4.03
CA ALA A 228 5.41 -15.35 -4.58
C ALA A 228 4.57 -16.16 -3.59
N GLU A 229 5.15 -17.16 -2.94
CA GLU A 229 4.50 -17.98 -1.91
C GLU A 229 4.07 -17.13 -0.69
N GLN A 230 4.90 -16.19 -0.25
CA GLN A 230 4.56 -15.25 0.83
C GLN A 230 3.41 -14.32 0.44
N SER A 231 3.39 -13.84 -0.81
CA SER A 231 2.29 -13.03 -1.33
C SER A 231 0.98 -13.84 -1.40
N ILE A 232 1.03 -15.04 -1.98
CA ILE A 232 -0.10 -15.98 -2.06
C ILE A 232 -0.64 -16.30 -0.66
N SER A 233 0.23 -16.58 0.30
CA SER A 233 -0.17 -16.90 1.67
C SER A 233 -0.96 -15.77 2.31
N ASN A 234 -0.57 -14.52 2.09
CA ASN A 234 -1.27 -13.37 2.66
C ASN A 234 -2.60 -13.08 1.94
N PHE A 235 -2.66 -13.18 0.61
CA PHE A 235 -3.95 -13.09 -0.11
C PHE A 235 -4.91 -14.21 0.29
N ASN A 236 -4.42 -15.44 0.51
CA ASN A 236 -5.25 -16.53 1.01
C ASN A 236 -5.77 -16.22 2.43
N LYS A 237 -4.93 -15.76 3.37
CA LYS A 237 -5.41 -15.34 4.70
C LYS A 237 -6.49 -14.26 4.62
N TYR A 238 -6.33 -13.30 3.71
CA TYR A 238 -7.33 -12.29 3.42
C TYR A 238 -8.65 -12.91 2.93
N LEU A 239 -8.61 -13.80 1.94
CA LEU A 239 -9.81 -14.47 1.42
C LEU A 239 -10.45 -15.42 2.45
N ASP A 240 -9.64 -16.20 3.16
CA ASP A 240 -10.07 -17.14 4.20
C ASP A 240 -10.81 -16.43 5.33
N SER A 241 -10.48 -15.15 5.57
CA SER A 241 -11.18 -14.33 6.56
C SER A 241 -12.65 -14.04 6.22
N PHE A 242 -13.08 -14.30 4.99
CA PHE A 242 -14.49 -14.19 4.58
C PHE A 242 -15.25 -15.51 4.70
N VAL A 243 -14.57 -16.64 4.87
CA VAL A 243 -15.19 -17.97 4.97
C VAL A 243 -16.11 -18.01 6.19
N ASN A 244 -17.34 -18.50 5.98
CA ASN A 244 -18.29 -18.67 7.06
C ASN A 244 -17.85 -19.84 7.95
N HIS A 245 -17.51 -19.57 9.21
CA HIS A 245 -17.03 -20.59 10.15
C HIS A 245 -18.03 -21.72 10.44
N SER A 246 -19.33 -21.50 10.23
CA SER A 246 -20.35 -22.53 10.44
C SER A 246 -20.50 -23.48 9.25
N THR A 247 -20.34 -22.98 8.02
CA THR A 247 -20.49 -23.81 6.81
C THR A 247 -19.15 -24.23 6.20
N ASN A 248 -18.06 -23.58 6.59
CA ASN A 248 -16.74 -23.69 5.97
C ASN A 248 -16.75 -23.40 4.45
N GLU A 249 -17.64 -22.48 4.04
CA GLU A 249 -17.82 -22.07 2.64
C GLU A 249 -17.55 -20.56 2.49
N MET A 250 -16.99 -20.18 1.34
CA MET A 250 -16.88 -18.78 0.91
C MET A 250 -18.30 -18.22 0.69
N PRO A 251 -18.60 -16.97 1.10
CA PRO A 251 -19.87 -16.35 0.79
C PRO A 251 -20.10 -16.29 -0.73
N LYS A 252 -21.35 -16.51 -1.15
CA LYS A 252 -21.74 -16.45 -2.57
C LYS A 252 -21.58 -15.04 -3.14
N THR A 253 -21.76 -14.02 -2.31
CA THR A 253 -21.63 -12.62 -2.68
C THR A 253 -20.81 -11.87 -1.65
N PHE A 254 -20.02 -10.92 -2.11
CA PHE A 254 -19.32 -9.96 -1.26
C PHE A 254 -20.17 -8.69 -1.10
N ASN A 255 -19.97 -7.95 -0.01
CA ASN A 255 -20.64 -6.66 0.17
C ASN A 255 -19.96 -5.56 -0.67
N GLU A 256 -20.59 -4.39 -0.79
CA GLU A 256 -20.12 -3.29 -1.63
C GLU A 256 -18.68 -2.85 -1.32
N GLU A 257 -18.29 -2.83 -0.05
CA GLU A 257 -16.95 -2.40 0.39
C GLU A 257 -15.87 -3.47 0.13
N THR A 258 -16.25 -4.75 0.04
CA THR A 258 -15.30 -5.87 -0.03
C THR A 258 -15.27 -6.57 -1.38
N VAL A 259 -16.28 -6.37 -2.24
CA VAL A 259 -16.35 -7.04 -3.54
C VAL A 259 -15.14 -6.73 -4.42
N ARG A 260 -14.77 -5.46 -4.58
CA ARG A 260 -13.60 -5.09 -5.39
C ARG A 260 -12.30 -5.64 -4.80
N PRO A 261 -11.96 -5.39 -3.52
CA PRO A 261 -10.77 -5.98 -2.90
C PRO A 261 -10.73 -7.51 -2.96
N ALA A 262 -11.85 -8.20 -2.76
CA ALA A 262 -11.92 -9.67 -2.87
C ALA A 262 -11.59 -10.15 -4.29
N LEU A 263 -12.23 -9.57 -5.31
CA LEU A 263 -11.96 -9.92 -6.70
C LEU A 263 -10.53 -9.58 -7.13
N LEU A 264 -9.96 -8.47 -6.63
CA LEU A 264 -8.55 -8.15 -6.83
C LEU A 264 -7.62 -9.18 -6.21
N ALA A 265 -7.93 -9.69 -5.01
CA ALA A 265 -7.14 -10.76 -4.40
C ALA A 265 -7.13 -12.03 -5.28
N TYR A 266 -8.28 -12.43 -5.85
CA TYR A 266 -8.34 -13.54 -6.82
C TYR A 266 -7.53 -13.24 -8.09
N PHE A 267 -7.67 -12.04 -8.66
CA PHE A 267 -6.89 -11.61 -9.82
C PHE A 267 -5.38 -11.69 -9.56
N TYR A 268 -4.93 -11.18 -8.41
CA TYR A 268 -3.52 -11.21 -8.03
C TYR A 268 -3.02 -12.62 -7.74
N LEU A 269 -3.80 -13.48 -7.10
CA LEU A 269 -3.47 -14.90 -6.96
C LEU A 269 -3.29 -15.57 -8.33
N GLY A 270 -4.18 -15.29 -9.27
CA GLY A 270 -4.05 -15.74 -10.67
C GLY A 270 -2.71 -15.34 -11.27
N ARG A 271 -2.34 -14.06 -11.14
CA ARG A 271 -1.05 -13.51 -11.60
C ARG A 271 0.13 -14.18 -10.93
N LEU A 272 0.11 -14.33 -9.60
CA LEU A 272 1.21 -14.91 -8.82
C LEU A 272 1.48 -16.36 -9.22
N HIS A 273 0.45 -17.20 -9.29
CA HIS A 273 0.60 -18.58 -9.74
C HIS A 273 1.20 -18.68 -11.15
N SER A 274 0.85 -17.76 -12.06
CA SER A 274 1.42 -17.74 -13.41
C SER A 274 2.92 -17.39 -13.45
N LYS A 275 3.43 -16.72 -12.41
CA LYS A 275 4.81 -16.24 -12.30
C LYS A 275 5.75 -17.19 -11.52
N ILE A 276 5.21 -18.19 -10.82
CA ILE A 276 6.05 -19.19 -10.13
C ILE A 276 6.85 -20.01 -11.15
N ILE A 277 8.17 -20.10 -10.94
CA ILE A 277 9.08 -20.79 -11.86
C ILE A 277 9.41 -22.18 -11.30
N GLN A 278 8.87 -23.23 -11.92
CA GLN A 278 9.13 -24.62 -11.54
C GLN A 278 9.82 -25.37 -12.68
N PRO A 279 10.96 -26.05 -12.44
CA PRO A 279 11.57 -26.95 -13.42
C PRO A 279 10.71 -28.20 -13.69
N ASP A 280 10.00 -28.68 -12.67
CA ASP A 280 9.11 -29.83 -12.78
C ASP A 280 7.83 -29.47 -13.53
N LYS A 281 7.56 -30.18 -14.62
CA LYS A 281 6.40 -29.94 -15.50
C LYS A 281 5.07 -30.22 -14.80
N ARG A 282 5.01 -31.15 -13.84
CA ARG A 282 3.78 -31.44 -13.09
C ARG A 282 3.45 -30.29 -12.13
N ALA A 283 4.44 -29.79 -11.39
CA ALA A 283 4.30 -28.61 -10.56
C ALA A 283 3.97 -27.35 -11.39
N GLN A 284 4.56 -27.21 -12.59
CA GLN A 284 4.20 -26.16 -13.52
C GLN A 284 2.73 -26.24 -13.96
N LEU A 285 2.25 -27.45 -14.29
CA LEU A 285 0.86 -27.69 -14.68
C LEU A 285 -0.11 -27.29 -13.55
N GLU A 286 0.23 -27.62 -12.31
CA GLU A 286 -0.58 -27.28 -11.15
C GLU A 286 -0.68 -25.77 -10.93
N ASN A 287 0.43 -25.04 -11.06
CA ASN A 287 0.41 -23.58 -11.02
C ASN A 287 -0.43 -22.98 -12.15
N ILE A 288 -0.39 -23.54 -13.35
CA ILE A 288 -1.25 -23.10 -14.46
C ILE A 288 -2.73 -23.33 -14.13
N ARG A 289 -3.09 -24.49 -13.55
CA ARG A 289 -4.47 -24.77 -13.13
C ARG A 289 -4.95 -23.79 -12.08
N ASN A 290 -4.15 -23.59 -11.02
CA ASN A 290 -4.47 -22.63 -9.97
C ASN A 290 -4.66 -21.22 -10.56
N SER A 291 -3.78 -20.80 -11.46
CA SER A 291 -3.90 -19.50 -12.13
C SER A 291 -5.20 -19.36 -12.93
N ILE A 292 -5.55 -20.37 -13.73
CA ILE A 292 -6.82 -20.41 -14.48
C ILE A 292 -8.02 -20.35 -13.54
N GLU A 293 -8.02 -21.14 -12.47
CA GLU A 293 -9.11 -21.18 -11.49
C GLU A 293 -9.37 -19.80 -10.90
N LYS A 294 -8.33 -19.08 -10.47
CA LYS A 294 -8.50 -17.76 -9.86
C LYS A 294 -8.96 -16.70 -10.85
N TYR A 295 -8.42 -16.66 -12.07
CA TYR A 295 -8.91 -15.75 -13.10
C TYR A 295 -10.35 -16.07 -13.51
N LYS A 296 -10.67 -17.37 -13.62
CA LYS A 296 -12.01 -17.82 -13.96
C LYS A 296 -13.03 -17.41 -12.90
N PHE A 297 -12.68 -17.50 -11.61
CA PHE A 297 -13.54 -17.01 -10.54
C PHE A 297 -13.90 -15.52 -10.73
N VAL A 298 -12.93 -14.68 -11.07
CA VAL A 298 -13.18 -13.24 -11.34
C VAL A 298 -14.14 -13.05 -12.52
N VAL A 299 -13.93 -13.81 -13.61
CA VAL A 299 -14.78 -13.76 -14.80
C VAL A 299 -16.20 -14.19 -14.48
N ASP A 300 -16.36 -15.38 -13.90
CA ASP A 300 -17.66 -15.98 -13.59
C ASP A 300 -18.44 -15.06 -12.62
N TYR A 301 -17.79 -14.54 -11.58
CA TYR A 301 -18.43 -13.61 -10.64
C TYR A 301 -18.90 -12.32 -11.33
N CYS A 302 -18.10 -11.70 -12.20
CA CYS A 302 -18.50 -10.48 -12.91
C CYS A 302 -19.57 -10.72 -13.99
N GLU A 303 -19.73 -11.95 -14.47
CA GLU A 303 -20.80 -12.33 -15.41
C GLU A 303 -22.12 -12.55 -14.68
N GLU A 304 -22.08 -13.06 -13.44
CA GLU A 304 -23.23 -13.20 -12.56
C GLU A 304 -23.66 -11.86 -11.91
N HIS A 305 -22.72 -10.94 -11.68
CA HIS A 305 -22.93 -9.67 -10.97
C HIS A 305 -22.50 -8.45 -11.81
N PRO A 306 -23.43 -7.82 -12.56
CA PRO A 306 -23.12 -6.69 -13.42
C PRO A 306 -22.47 -5.49 -12.70
N GLU A 307 -22.84 -5.20 -11.45
CA GLU A 307 -22.21 -4.16 -10.65
C GLU A 307 -20.72 -4.41 -10.41
N ALA A 308 -20.30 -5.67 -10.28
CA ALA A 308 -18.89 -6.03 -10.08
C ALA A 308 -18.06 -5.83 -11.35
N LYS A 309 -18.67 -5.93 -12.53
CA LYS A 309 -18.03 -5.70 -13.82
C LYS A 309 -17.54 -4.27 -13.97
N GLU A 310 -18.35 -3.30 -13.56
CA GLU A 310 -17.99 -1.88 -13.61
C GLU A 310 -16.82 -1.56 -12.69
N LEU A 311 -16.80 -2.18 -11.51
CA LEU A 311 -15.70 -2.05 -10.57
C LEU A 311 -14.41 -2.61 -11.20
N MET A 312 -14.41 -3.86 -11.66
CA MET A 312 -13.19 -4.57 -12.07
C MET A 312 -12.54 -4.09 -13.38
N GLY A 313 -13.14 -3.16 -14.13
CA GLY A 313 -12.50 -2.42 -15.22
C GLY A 313 -11.55 -3.24 -16.12
N VAL A 314 -10.25 -2.90 -16.07
CA VAL A 314 -9.18 -3.49 -16.90
C VAL A 314 -8.86 -4.92 -16.45
N GLU A 315 -8.90 -5.20 -15.15
CA GLU A 315 -8.56 -6.48 -14.56
C GLU A 315 -9.49 -7.61 -15.03
N LEU A 316 -10.77 -7.31 -15.29
CA LEU A 316 -11.68 -8.29 -15.88
C LEU A 316 -11.27 -8.66 -17.31
N GLY A 317 -10.88 -7.68 -18.13
CA GLY A 317 -10.39 -7.91 -19.49
C GLY A 317 -9.17 -8.82 -19.49
N ILE A 318 -8.18 -8.49 -18.65
CA ILE A 318 -6.98 -9.31 -18.45
C ILE A 318 -7.35 -10.72 -17.99
N SER A 319 -8.29 -10.87 -17.06
CA SER A 319 -8.71 -12.18 -16.55
C SER A 319 -9.26 -13.07 -17.67
N LYS A 320 -10.11 -12.53 -18.57
CA LYS A 320 -10.66 -13.26 -19.72
C LYS A 320 -9.58 -13.72 -20.69
N GLU A 321 -8.64 -12.84 -21.01
CA GLU A 321 -7.50 -13.17 -21.87
C GLU A 321 -6.61 -14.24 -21.24
N MET A 322 -6.29 -14.09 -19.95
CA MET A 322 -5.43 -15.02 -19.22
C MET A 322 -6.04 -16.42 -19.10
N VAL A 323 -7.34 -16.55 -18.86
CA VAL A 323 -8.03 -17.87 -18.89
C VAL A 323 -7.82 -18.56 -20.24
N THR A 324 -7.96 -17.82 -21.34
CA THR A 324 -7.78 -18.36 -22.70
C THR A 324 -6.33 -18.77 -22.96
N LEU A 325 -5.38 -17.86 -22.70
CA LEU A 325 -3.96 -18.08 -22.96
C LEU A 325 -3.37 -19.21 -22.10
N LEU A 326 -3.73 -19.26 -20.82
CA LEU A 326 -3.24 -20.27 -19.90
C LEU A 326 -3.83 -21.65 -20.18
N THR A 327 -5.08 -21.73 -20.64
CA THR A 327 -5.67 -23.01 -21.07
C THR A 327 -4.88 -23.60 -22.25
N LEU A 328 -4.55 -22.77 -23.25
CA LEU A 328 -3.70 -23.20 -24.37
C LEU A 328 -2.30 -23.62 -23.91
N LYS A 329 -1.72 -22.91 -22.93
CA LYS A 329 -0.43 -23.28 -22.33
C LYS A 329 -0.51 -24.62 -21.59
N MET A 330 -1.58 -24.87 -20.84
CA MET A 330 -1.83 -26.12 -20.11
C MET A 330 -1.89 -27.31 -21.07
N GLU A 331 -2.62 -27.20 -22.17
CA GLU A 331 -2.71 -28.25 -23.20
C GLU A 331 -1.33 -28.58 -23.80
N LYS A 332 -0.50 -27.57 -24.06
CA LYS A 332 0.88 -27.77 -24.56
C LYS A 332 1.72 -28.55 -23.55
N VAL A 333 1.68 -28.19 -22.27
CA VAL A 333 2.43 -28.89 -21.20
C VAL A 333 1.92 -30.33 -21.04
N ASN A 334 0.61 -30.55 -21.08
CA ASN A 334 0.03 -31.90 -21.02
C ASN A 334 0.48 -32.79 -22.19
N LYS A 335 0.54 -32.25 -23.41
CA LYS A 335 1.03 -32.99 -24.59
C LYS A 335 2.48 -33.43 -24.39
N ILE A 336 3.32 -32.54 -23.86
CA ILE A 336 4.72 -32.85 -23.56
C ILE A 336 4.82 -33.96 -22.50
N LEU A 337 4.03 -33.88 -21.42
CA LEU A 337 4.00 -34.89 -20.36
C LEU A 337 3.44 -36.25 -20.81
N SER A 338 2.64 -36.28 -21.87
CA SER A 338 2.08 -37.52 -22.43
C SER A 338 3.04 -38.23 -23.39
N GLN A 339 4.14 -37.58 -23.76
CA GLN A 339 5.18 -38.08 -24.67
C GLN A 339 6.45 -38.54 -23.93
N GLU A 340 6.54 -38.25 -22.63
CA GLU A 340 7.55 -38.73 -21.67
C GLU A 340 7.00 -39.94 -20.90
#